data_AF-A0AAW1BPX4-F1
#
_entry.id   AF-A0AAW1BPX4-F1
#
_cell.length_a   1.000
_cell.length_b   1.000
_cell.length_c   1.000
_cell.angle_alpha   90.00
_cell.angle_beta   90.00
_cell.angle_gamma   90.00
#
_symmetry.space_group_name_H-M   'P 1'
#
loop_
_entity.id
_entity.type
_entity.pdbx_description
1 polymer ?
#
loop_
_entity_poly.entity_id
_entity_poly.type
_entity_poly.pdbx_seq_one_letter_code
_entity_poly.pdbx_strand_id
1 'polypeptide(L)'
;MNEYLNADNSRVIPTDTIKNTIEALAKCNGIRTIEEFGLDICEHFINTFCHVVYCNAFIHEVPWQRLEKDNTPHVHAFLYSSEGIRFCEVEQTQDNRPIVFSGIKDLKLMKTTQSGFQGFLKERYTTLPERIDRVLSVETLIKWCYGECLDGLDYDAIWRTAHESVLDAFAGPPETGHYSPSYQKTVNCIQTYILDRIPQANFYTPGDTIWCLCIHAA
;
A
#
# COMPACT_ATOMS: atom_id res chain seq x y z
N MET A 1 -19.72 24.57 -3.24
CA MET A 1 -21.10 24.49 -2.71
C MET A 1 -22.16 24.95 -3.71
N ASN A 2 -21.94 25.99 -4.53
CA ASN A 2 -22.94 26.48 -5.49
C ASN A 2 -23.27 25.46 -6.59
N GLU A 3 -22.30 24.63 -6.99
CA GLU A 3 -22.48 23.54 -7.94
C GLU A 3 -23.52 22.51 -7.46
N TYR A 4 -23.54 22.20 -6.16
CA TYR A 4 -24.51 21.27 -5.57
C TYR A 4 -25.87 21.91 -5.27
N LEU A 5 -25.87 23.17 -4.81
CA LEU A 5 -27.09 23.83 -4.33
C LEU A 5 -27.86 24.56 -5.45
N ASN A 6 -27.13 25.12 -6.42
CA ASN A 6 -27.67 26.02 -7.44
C ASN A 6 -27.36 25.56 -8.88
N ALA A 7 -26.75 24.38 -9.07
CA ALA A 7 -26.28 23.88 -10.36
C ALA A 7 -25.33 24.84 -11.11
N ASP A 8 -24.60 25.68 -10.38
CA ASP A 8 -23.62 26.61 -10.94
C ASP A 8 -22.25 25.96 -11.04
N ASN A 9 -21.85 25.62 -12.28
CA ASN A 9 -20.59 24.94 -12.58
C ASN A 9 -19.40 25.90 -12.79
N SER A 10 -19.54 27.20 -12.52
CA SER A 10 -18.48 28.21 -12.78
C SER A 10 -17.14 27.97 -12.07
N ARG A 11 -17.14 27.17 -10.98
CA ARG A 11 -15.94 26.76 -10.24
C ARG A 11 -15.62 25.27 -10.38
N VAL A 12 -16.34 24.54 -11.22
CA VAL A 12 -16.10 23.11 -11.41
C VAL A 12 -14.95 22.94 -12.41
N ILE A 13 -13.87 22.30 -11.99
CA ILE A 13 -12.84 21.82 -12.90
C ILE A 13 -13.43 20.60 -13.64
N PRO A 14 -13.55 20.64 -14.98
CA PRO A 14 -14.05 19.50 -15.72
C PRO A 14 -13.19 18.25 -15.47
N THR A 15 -13.82 17.09 -15.31
CA THR A 15 -13.09 15.84 -15.08
C THR A 15 -12.19 15.46 -16.26
N ASP A 16 -12.56 15.84 -17.49
CA ASP A 16 -11.68 15.68 -18.66
C ASP A 16 -10.42 16.53 -18.54
N THR A 17 -10.52 17.74 -18.00
CA THR A 17 -9.34 18.57 -17.70
C THR A 17 -8.45 17.90 -16.67
N ILE A 18 -9.02 17.26 -15.64
CA ILE A 18 -8.24 16.51 -14.63
C ILE A 18 -7.44 15.38 -15.32
N LYS A 19 -8.08 14.59 -16.18
CA LYS A 19 -7.43 13.53 -16.96
C LYS A 19 -6.30 14.10 -17.84
N ASN A 20 -6.57 15.16 -18.61
CA ASN A 20 -5.59 15.80 -19.49
C ASN A 20 -4.39 16.37 -18.69
N THR A 21 -4.64 16.93 -17.50
CA THR A 21 -3.59 17.41 -16.60
C THR A 21 -2.69 16.27 -16.13
N ILE A 22 -3.26 15.13 -15.71
CA ILE A 22 -2.49 13.96 -15.29
C ILE A 22 -1.61 13.45 -16.44
N GLU A 23 -2.15 13.35 -17.65
CA GLU A 23 -1.39 12.98 -18.86
C GLU A 23 -0.25 13.97 -19.16
N ALA A 24 -0.52 15.27 -19.03
CA ALA A 24 0.47 16.32 -19.24
C ALA A 24 1.59 16.29 -18.20
N LEU A 25 1.27 16.15 -16.91
CA LEU A 25 2.25 16.03 -15.83
C LEU A 25 3.15 14.81 -16.05
N ALA A 26 2.56 13.65 -16.35
CA ALA A 26 3.32 12.43 -16.65
C ALA A 26 4.28 12.61 -17.84
N LYS A 27 3.85 13.36 -18.87
CA LYS A 27 4.67 13.61 -20.05
C LYS A 27 5.79 14.64 -19.79
N CYS A 28 5.50 15.69 -19.03
CA CYS A 28 6.42 16.80 -18.78
C CYS A 28 7.46 16.47 -17.70
N ASN A 29 7.03 15.84 -16.61
CA ASN A 29 7.90 15.55 -15.46
C ASN A 29 8.48 14.12 -15.54
N GLY A 30 7.84 13.22 -16.27
CA GLY A 30 8.08 11.79 -16.17
C GLY A 30 7.43 11.19 -14.93
N ILE A 31 7.61 9.87 -14.74
CA ILE A 31 7.19 9.16 -13.53
C ILE A 31 8.38 8.34 -13.07
N ARG A 32 9.04 8.80 -12.00
CA ARG A 32 10.14 8.05 -11.38
C ARG A 32 9.61 7.06 -10.36
N THR A 33 8.77 7.53 -9.44
CA THR A 33 7.98 6.71 -8.52
C THR A 33 6.53 7.19 -8.54
N ILE A 34 5.59 6.33 -8.13
CA ILE A 34 4.19 6.71 -8.07
C ILE A 34 3.92 7.73 -6.95
N GLU A 35 4.70 7.70 -5.87
CA GLU A 35 4.59 8.64 -4.75
C GLU A 35 4.95 10.07 -5.17
N GLU A 36 6.05 10.22 -5.90
CA GLU A 36 6.47 11.53 -6.44
C GLU A 36 5.48 12.05 -7.46
N PHE A 37 4.94 11.17 -8.31
CA PHE A 37 3.91 11.57 -9.25
C PHE A 37 2.60 11.99 -8.55
N GLY A 38 2.25 11.34 -7.43
CA GLY A 38 1.14 11.78 -6.58
C GLY A 38 1.37 13.16 -5.97
N LEU A 39 2.60 13.46 -5.53
CA LEU A 39 3.00 14.79 -5.04
C LEU A 39 2.85 15.85 -6.14
N ASP A 40 3.34 15.59 -7.34
CA ASP A 40 3.21 16.49 -8.50
C ASP A 40 1.73 16.81 -8.81
N ILE A 41 0.86 15.80 -8.76
CA ILE A 41 -0.59 15.97 -8.99
C ILE A 41 -1.20 16.87 -7.91
N CYS A 42 -0.96 16.56 -6.64
CA CYS A 42 -1.50 17.33 -5.52
C CYS A 42 -1.01 18.78 -5.54
N GLU A 43 0.30 18.98 -5.75
CA GLU A 43 0.90 20.31 -5.85
C GLU A 43 0.27 21.12 -6.98
N HIS A 44 0.09 20.53 -8.16
CA HIS A 44 -0.53 21.21 -9.30
C HIS A 44 -1.93 21.73 -8.96
N PHE A 45 -2.82 20.88 -8.45
CA PHE A 45 -4.21 21.28 -8.20
C PHE A 45 -4.35 22.29 -7.06
N ILE A 46 -3.59 22.11 -5.98
CA ILE A 46 -3.60 23.03 -4.83
C ILE A 46 -3.07 24.42 -5.22
N ASN A 47 -1.99 24.47 -6.01
CA ASN A 47 -1.35 25.75 -6.36
C ASN A 47 -2.02 26.46 -7.55
N THR A 48 -2.65 25.73 -8.46
CA THR A 48 -3.27 26.31 -9.67
C THR A 48 -4.63 26.92 -9.38
N PHE A 49 -5.41 26.33 -8.45
CA PHE A 49 -6.80 26.71 -8.23
C PHE A 49 -7.02 27.15 -6.78
N CYS A 50 -7.15 28.46 -6.56
CA CYS A 50 -7.29 29.04 -5.22
C CYS A 50 -8.50 28.57 -4.39
N HIS A 51 -9.48 27.90 -5.02
CA HIS A 51 -10.68 27.37 -4.37
C HIS A 51 -10.60 25.86 -4.10
N VAL A 52 -9.54 25.18 -4.54
CA VAL A 52 -9.28 23.77 -4.23
C VAL A 52 -8.61 23.72 -2.86
N VAL A 53 -9.33 23.20 -1.87
CA VAL A 53 -8.88 23.15 -0.47
C VAL A 53 -8.23 21.83 -0.09
N TYR A 54 -8.48 20.77 -0.86
CA TYR A 54 -8.01 19.42 -0.64
C TYR A 54 -7.84 18.69 -1.97
N CYS A 55 -6.74 17.96 -2.13
CA CYS A 55 -6.46 17.06 -3.23
C CYS A 55 -6.05 15.69 -2.67
N ASN A 56 -6.59 14.63 -3.26
CA ASN A 56 -6.18 13.24 -2.99
C ASN A 56 -5.86 12.57 -4.33
N ALA A 57 -4.62 12.09 -4.44
CA ALA A 57 -4.15 11.31 -5.58
C ALA A 57 -3.88 9.87 -5.14
N PHE A 58 -4.74 8.94 -5.55
CA PHE A 58 -4.56 7.50 -5.37
C PHE A 58 -4.06 6.85 -6.65
N ILE A 59 -2.92 6.16 -6.59
CA ILE A 59 -2.23 5.60 -7.76
C ILE A 59 -1.85 4.15 -7.45
N HIS A 60 -2.13 3.23 -8.37
CA HIS A 60 -1.60 1.87 -8.31
C HIS A 60 -0.72 1.59 -9.52
N GLU A 61 0.40 0.94 -9.28
CA GLU A 61 1.34 0.56 -10.32
C GLU A 61 0.91 -0.76 -10.96
N VAL A 62 0.91 -0.81 -12.30
CA VAL A 62 0.71 -2.08 -13.01
C VAL A 62 2.01 -2.89 -12.89
N PRO A 63 1.99 -4.14 -12.37
CA PRO A 63 3.20 -4.87 -12.00
C PRO A 63 3.86 -5.53 -13.22
N TRP A 64 4.41 -4.69 -14.10
CA TRP A 64 5.24 -5.14 -15.22
C TRP A 64 6.65 -5.45 -14.74
N GLN A 65 7.05 -6.71 -14.85
CA GLN A 65 8.43 -7.14 -14.59
C GLN A 65 9.17 -7.28 -15.91
N ARG A 66 10.43 -6.84 -15.96
CA ARG A 66 11.27 -7.04 -17.15
C ARG A 66 11.48 -8.54 -17.37
N LEU A 67 11.23 -9.03 -18.58
CA LEU A 67 11.52 -10.43 -18.89
C LEU A 67 13.02 -10.68 -18.82
N GLU A 68 13.43 -11.73 -18.12
CA GLU A 68 14.83 -12.15 -18.03
C GLU A 68 15.00 -13.55 -18.61
N LYS A 69 16.10 -13.77 -19.33
CA LYS A 69 16.51 -15.08 -19.83
C LYS A 69 17.99 -15.28 -19.56
N ASP A 70 18.34 -16.37 -18.88
CA ASP A 70 19.73 -16.69 -18.51
C ASP A 70 20.41 -15.51 -17.78
N ASN A 71 19.70 -14.91 -16.81
CA ASN A 71 20.10 -13.69 -16.07
C ASN A 71 20.37 -12.45 -16.96
N THR A 72 19.89 -12.45 -18.20
CA THR A 72 20.00 -11.31 -19.12
C THR A 72 18.63 -10.63 -19.26
N PRO A 73 18.50 -9.36 -18.86
CA PRO A 73 17.24 -8.63 -18.99
C PRO A 73 16.93 -8.28 -20.45
N HIS A 74 15.69 -8.54 -20.89
CA HIS A 74 15.23 -8.18 -22.22
C HIS A 74 15.06 -6.67 -22.35
N VAL A 75 15.50 -6.10 -23.46
CA VAL A 75 15.57 -4.63 -23.62
C VAL A 75 14.18 -3.96 -23.70
N HIS A 76 13.15 -4.66 -24.17
CA HIS A 76 11.80 -4.12 -24.37
C HIS A 76 10.63 -5.11 -24.14
N ALA A 77 10.87 -6.24 -23.45
CA ALA A 77 9.81 -7.22 -23.20
C ALA A 77 9.56 -7.36 -21.69
N PHE A 78 8.29 -7.47 -21.34
CA PHE A 78 7.81 -7.45 -19.96
C PHE A 78 6.78 -8.56 -19.74
N LEU A 79 6.77 -9.12 -18.54
CA LEU A 79 5.79 -10.07 -18.05
C LEU A 79 4.88 -9.37 -17.06
N TYR A 80 3.58 -9.60 -17.18
CA TYR A 80 2.65 -9.24 -16.11
C TYR A 80 2.76 -10.30 -15.01
N SER A 81 3.33 -9.93 -13.87
CA SER A 81 3.52 -10.82 -12.73
C SER A 81 3.33 -10.02 -11.45
N SER A 82 2.36 -10.41 -10.62
CA SER A 82 2.06 -9.73 -9.37
C SER A 82 2.57 -10.54 -8.19
N GLU A 83 3.52 -9.95 -7.47
CA GLU A 83 3.94 -10.38 -6.14
C GLU A 83 3.34 -9.42 -5.10
N GLY A 84 2.14 -8.91 -5.35
CA GLY A 84 1.56 -7.76 -4.66
C GLY A 84 1.66 -6.49 -5.51
N ILE A 85 0.56 -5.73 -5.55
CA ILE A 85 0.45 -4.50 -6.32
C ILE A 85 0.88 -3.34 -5.45
N ARG A 86 1.93 -2.63 -5.87
CA ARG A 86 2.33 -1.35 -5.29
C ARG A 86 1.27 -0.30 -5.53
N PHE A 87 0.93 0.46 -4.49
CA PHE A 87 0.09 1.64 -4.61
C PHE A 87 0.59 2.74 -3.70
N CYS A 88 0.16 3.97 -3.98
CA CYS A 88 0.35 5.11 -3.11
C CYS A 88 -0.93 5.94 -3.02
N GLU A 89 -1.01 6.73 -1.97
CA GLU A 89 -2.03 7.76 -1.77
C GLU A 89 -1.34 9.01 -1.28
N VAL A 90 -1.55 10.12 -1.96
CA VAL A 90 -1.02 11.42 -1.55
C VAL A 90 -2.20 12.33 -1.26
N GLU A 91 -2.20 12.90 -0.06
CA GLU A 91 -3.23 13.82 0.40
C GLU A 91 -2.61 15.18 0.70
N GLN A 92 -3.20 16.25 0.21
CA GLN A 92 -2.74 17.61 0.49
C GLN A 92 -3.91 18.56 0.69
N THR A 93 -3.87 19.31 1.79
CA THR A 93 -4.73 20.48 2.01
C THR A 93 -3.96 21.76 1.72
N GLN A 94 -4.65 22.85 1.37
CA GLN A 94 -4.05 24.12 0.94
C GLN A 94 -2.94 24.69 1.86
N ASP A 95 -3.06 24.51 3.17
CA ASP A 95 -2.14 25.12 4.16
C ASP A 95 -1.22 24.12 4.88
N ASN A 96 -1.25 22.84 4.50
CA ASN A 96 -0.43 21.81 5.15
C ASN A 96 0.50 21.11 4.16
N ARG A 97 1.56 20.51 4.71
CA ARG A 97 2.42 19.61 3.95
C ARG A 97 1.63 18.40 3.45
N PRO A 98 1.98 17.85 2.28
CA PRO A 98 1.35 16.63 1.80
C PRO A 98 1.65 15.47 2.76
N ILE A 99 0.68 14.57 2.86
CA ILE A 99 0.79 13.30 3.57
C ILE A 99 0.89 12.23 2.50
N VAL A 100 1.92 11.39 2.59
CA VAL A 100 2.20 10.34 1.61
C VAL A 100 2.03 9.00 2.28
N PHE A 101 1.23 8.15 1.65
CA PHE A 101 1.10 6.75 1.97
C PHE A 101 1.63 5.91 0.82
N SER A 102 2.33 4.83 1.14
CA SER A 102 2.62 3.74 0.21
C SER A 102 1.99 2.45 0.71
N GLY A 103 1.86 1.47 -0.17
CA GLY A 103 1.30 0.19 0.21
C GLY A 103 1.50 -0.93 -0.79
N ILE A 104 1.08 -2.10 -0.33
CA ILE A 104 1.02 -3.36 -1.08
C ILE A 104 -0.42 -3.86 -0.95
N LYS A 105 -1.10 -4.08 -2.07
CA LYS A 105 -2.42 -4.73 -2.09
C LYS A 105 -2.37 -6.01 -2.93
N ASP A 106 -3.38 -6.85 -2.78
CA ASP A 106 -3.56 -8.09 -3.56
C ASP A 106 -2.35 -9.04 -3.48
N LEU A 107 -1.57 -8.95 -2.38
CA LEU A 107 -0.47 -9.88 -2.09
C LEU A 107 -1.05 -11.15 -1.47
N LYS A 108 -0.94 -12.25 -2.19
CA LYS A 108 -1.50 -13.56 -1.81
C LYS A 108 -0.40 -14.45 -1.28
N LEU A 109 -0.55 -14.89 -0.03
CA LEU A 109 0.42 -15.74 0.66
C LEU A 109 -0.27 -16.98 1.21
N MET A 110 0.42 -18.11 1.17
CA MET A 110 -0.08 -19.36 1.74
C MET A 110 1.06 -20.15 2.39
N LYS A 111 0.78 -20.72 3.56
CA LYS A 111 1.58 -21.82 4.12
C LYS A 111 0.69 -22.98 4.50
N THR A 112 1.18 -24.19 4.30
CA THR A 112 0.40 -25.43 4.41
C THR A 112 0.42 -26.05 5.80
N THR A 113 1.23 -25.50 6.71
CA THR A 113 1.42 -25.92 8.10
C THR A 113 1.98 -24.73 8.90
N GLN A 114 2.44 -24.94 10.13
CA GLN A 114 2.97 -23.91 11.02
C GLN A 114 1.95 -22.79 11.26
N SER A 115 0.66 -23.15 11.31
CA SER A 115 -0.40 -22.27 11.77
C SER A 115 -1.40 -23.06 12.59
N GLY A 116 -1.81 -22.52 13.73
CA GLY A 116 -2.89 -23.07 14.53
C GLY A 116 -3.93 -22.00 14.87
N PHE A 117 -5.00 -22.45 15.50
CA PHE A 117 -6.00 -21.61 16.14
C PHE A 117 -6.68 -22.40 17.25
N GLN A 118 -6.38 -22.03 18.48
CA GLN A 118 -6.82 -22.70 19.69
C GLN A 118 -6.87 -21.73 20.87
N GLY A 119 -7.53 -22.11 21.96
CA GLY A 119 -7.68 -21.28 23.15
C GLY A 119 -8.64 -20.10 22.97
N PHE A 120 -9.44 -20.09 21.90
CA PHE A 120 -10.47 -19.08 21.68
C PHE A 120 -11.67 -19.30 22.61
N LEU A 121 -12.39 -18.21 22.89
CA LEU A 121 -13.62 -18.24 23.67
C LEU A 121 -14.65 -19.15 22.97
N LYS A 122 -15.21 -20.11 23.71
CA LYS A 122 -16.29 -20.97 23.25
C LYS A 122 -17.60 -20.51 23.87
N GLU A 123 -18.59 -20.25 23.04
CA GLU A 123 -19.96 -19.93 23.48
C GLU A 123 -20.98 -20.85 22.79
N ARG A 124 -22.28 -20.60 23.02
CA ARG A 124 -23.39 -21.46 22.59
C ARG A 124 -23.51 -21.69 21.07
N TYR A 125 -22.91 -20.85 20.24
CA TYR A 125 -22.86 -20.99 18.78
C TYR A 125 -21.49 -21.40 18.24
N THR A 126 -20.52 -21.69 19.12
CA THR A 126 -19.17 -22.06 18.70
C THR A 126 -19.13 -23.53 18.29
N THR A 127 -19.11 -23.76 16.99
CA THR A 127 -18.96 -25.11 16.39
C THR A 127 -17.55 -25.36 15.87
N LEU A 128 -16.73 -24.32 15.77
CA LEU A 128 -15.37 -24.39 15.24
C LEU A 128 -14.50 -25.26 16.17
N PRO A 129 -13.92 -26.37 15.67
CA PRO A 129 -12.99 -27.15 16.45
C PRO A 129 -11.61 -26.50 16.46
N GLU A 130 -10.90 -26.65 17.57
CA GLU A 130 -9.51 -26.19 17.69
C GLU A 130 -8.59 -26.97 16.75
N ARG A 131 -7.51 -26.29 16.30
CA ARG A 131 -6.50 -26.85 15.42
C ARG A 131 -5.12 -26.41 15.89
N ILE A 132 -4.25 -27.37 16.15
CA ILE A 132 -2.82 -27.10 16.38
C ILE A 132 -2.06 -26.89 15.06
N ASP A 133 -2.59 -27.44 13.97
CA ASP A 133 -2.06 -27.29 12.63
C ASP A 133 -3.19 -27.13 11.61
N ARG A 134 -3.01 -26.18 10.68
CA ARG A 134 -3.93 -25.87 9.58
C ARG A 134 -3.16 -25.12 8.47
N VAL A 135 -3.73 -25.13 7.27
CA VAL A 135 -3.35 -24.19 6.23
C VAL A 135 -3.68 -22.76 6.68
N LEU A 136 -2.82 -21.81 6.33
CA LEU A 136 -3.10 -20.39 6.41
C LEU A 136 -2.91 -19.78 5.03
N SER A 137 -4.01 -19.36 4.40
CA SER A 137 -3.99 -18.58 3.17
C SER A 137 -4.51 -17.18 3.45
N VAL A 138 -3.79 -16.15 2.98
CA VAL A 138 -4.13 -14.74 3.20
C VAL A 138 -3.99 -13.93 1.92
N GLU A 139 -4.83 -12.91 1.79
CA GLU A 139 -4.66 -11.82 0.82
C GLU A 139 -4.55 -10.51 1.60
N THR A 140 -3.39 -9.85 1.50
CA THR A 140 -3.05 -8.70 2.34
C THR A 140 -3.17 -7.37 1.62
N LEU A 141 -3.73 -6.39 2.32
CA LEU A 141 -3.63 -4.97 2.06
C LEU A 141 -2.79 -4.34 3.18
N ILE A 142 -1.67 -3.73 2.81
CA ILE A 142 -0.70 -3.13 3.71
C ILE A 142 -0.51 -1.69 3.27
N LYS A 143 -0.77 -0.74 4.16
CA LYS A 143 -0.60 0.70 3.90
C LYS A 143 0.18 1.31 5.05
N TRP A 144 1.25 2.05 4.76
CA TRP A 144 2.03 2.79 5.74
C TRP A 144 2.10 4.27 5.37
N CYS A 145 2.25 5.12 6.37
CA CYS A 145 2.43 6.56 6.22
C CYS A 145 3.89 6.94 6.45
N TYR A 146 4.42 7.88 5.67
CA TYR A 146 5.72 8.48 5.94
C TYR A 146 5.62 9.56 7.01
N GLY A 147 6.72 9.81 7.73
CA GLY A 147 6.87 10.96 8.61
C GLY A 147 6.92 12.31 7.87
N GLU A 148 7.08 13.41 8.62
CA GLU A 148 7.05 14.79 8.07
C GLU A 148 8.19 15.13 7.11
N CYS A 149 9.29 14.38 7.14
CA CYS A 149 10.43 14.56 6.26
C CYS A 149 10.32 13.62 5.06
N LEU A 150 9.93 14.19 3.92
CA LEU A 150 9.80 13.47 2.64
C LEU A 150 11.04 13.62 1.75
N ASP A 151 11.98 14.49 2.13
CA ASP A 151 13.14 14.82 1.32
C ASP A 151 14.12 13.64 1.25
N GLY A 152 14.47 13.24 0.02
CA GLY A 152 15.48 12.21 -0.23
C GLY A 152 15.05 10.78 0.10
N LEU A 153 13.73 10.52 0.24
CA LEU A 153 13.22 9.16 0.41
C LEU A 153 13.42 8.33 -0.87
N ASP A 154 13.96 7.13 -0.70
CA ASP A 154 13.99 6.11 -1.75
C ASP A 154 12.75 5.22 -1.61
N TYR A 155 11.64 5.66 -2.22
CA TYR A 155 10.36 4.95 -2.15
C TYR A 155 10.45 3.51 -2.69
N ASP A 156 11.30 3.26 -3.70
CA ASP A 156 11.47 1.93 -4.29
C ASP A 156 12.20 0.98 -3.34
N ALA A 157 13.26 1.46 -2.68
CA ALA A 157 13.95 0.69 -1.65
C ALA A 157 13.07 0.43 -0.43
N ILE A 158 12.29 1.43 -0.01
CA ILE A 158 11.37 1.29 1.12
C ILE A 158 10.28 0.28 0.80
N TRP A 159 9.67 0.35 -0.39
CA TRP A 159 8.65 -0.60 -0.81
C TRP A 159 9.19 -2.04 -0.84
N ARG A 160 10.38 -2.26 -1.41
CA ARG A 160 11.06 -3.57 -1.40
C ARG A 160 11.32 -4.07 0.01
N THR A 161 11.80 -3.20 0.89
CA THR A 161 12.03 -3.53 2.30
C THR A 161 10.72 -3.92 3.01
N ALA A 162 9.62 -3.21 2.74
CA ALA A 162 8.31 -3.56 3.27
C ALA A 162 7.85 -4.93 2.77
N HIS A 163 7.97 -5.17 1.46
CA HIS A 163 7.60 -6.44 0.84
C HIS A 163 8.36 -7.62 1.45
N GLU A 164 9.69 -7.53 1.53
CA GLU A 164 10.56 -8.53 2.17
C GLU A 164 10.18 -8.75 3.65
N SER A 165 9.88 -7.68 4.38
CA SER A 165 9.45 -7.76 5.78
C SER A 165 8.16 -8.57 5.96
N VAL A 166 7.22 -8.45 5.02
CA VAL A 166 5.96 -9.19 5.01
C VAL A 166 6.22 -10.67 4.77
N LEU A 167 7.05 -10.99 3.78
CA LEU A 167 7.41 -12.37 3.44
C LEU A 167 8.12 -13.05 4.62
N ASP A 168 9.11 -12.37 5.22
CA ASP A 168 9.85 -12.87 6.37
C ASP A 168 8.94 -13.11 7.59
N ALA A 169 8.06 -12.15 7.89
CA ALA A 169 7.14 -12.26 9.01
C ALA A 169 6.12 -13.39 8.83
N PHE A 170 5.65 -13.62 7.61
CA PHE A 170 4.66 -14.66 7.29
C PHE A 170 5.26 -16.07 7.25
N ALA A 171 6.38 -16.23 6.53
CA ALA A 171 6.99 -17.53 6.24
C ALA A 171 7.96 -17.97 7.35
N GLY A 172 8.81 -17.06 7.84
CA GLY A 172 9.95 -17.41 8.69
C GLY A 172 11.11 -18.06 7.93
N PRO A 173 12.07 -18.68 8.64
CA PRO A 173 13.19 -19.37 8.00
C PRO A 173 12.72 -20.48 7.06
N PRO A 174 13.26 -20.60 5.83
CA PRO A 174 12.79 -21.60 4.85
C PRO A 174 12.81 -23.05 5.34
N GLU A 175 13.78 -23.40 6.21
CA GLU A 175 13.97 -24.76 6.72
C GLU A 175 12.98 -25.17 7.81
N THR A 176 12.47 -24.21 8.59
CA THR A 176 11.67 -24.50 9.81
C THR A 176 10.31 -23.80 9.83
N GLY A 177 10.15 -22.77 9.00
CA GLY A 177 9.05 -21.82 9.04
C GLY A 177 8.95 -21.08 10.38
N HIS A 178 7.87 -20.31 10.52
CA HIS A 178 7.49 -19.63 11.75
C HIS A 178 6.04 -20.00 12.12
N TYR A 179 5.85 -20.57 13.30
CA TYR A 179 4.52 -20.95 13.79
C TYR A 179 3.66 -19.71 14.09
N SER A 180 2.47 -19.64 13.51
CA SER A 180 1.48 -18.60 13.80
C SER A 180 0.32 -19.16 14.65
N PRO A 181 0.14 -18.71 15.91
CA PRO A 181 -0.95 -19.18 16.77
C PRO A 181 -2.30 -18.55 16.43
N SER A 182 -2.31 -17.45 15.68
CA SER A 182 -3.51 -16.74 15.24
C SER A 182 -3.18 -15.79 14.10
N TYR A 183 -4.21 -15.49 13.28
CA TYR A 183 -4.09 -14.49 12.23
C TYR A 183 -3.66 -13.11 12.78
N GLN A 184 -4.23 -12.69 13.91
CA GLN A 184 -3.91 -11.43 14.56
C GLN A 184 -2.43 -11.36 14.95
N LYS A 185 -1.83 -12.48 15.38
CA LYS A 185 -0.41 -12.50 15.69
C LYS A 185 0.45 -12.37 14.43
N THR A 186 0.06 -13.01 13.32
CA THR A 186 0.74 -12.81 12.02
C THR A 186 0.73 -11.35 11.60
N VAL A 187 -0.43 -10.69 11.67
CA VAL A 187 -0.57 -9.25 11.34
C VAL A 187 0.35 -8.39 12.21
N ASN A 188 0.34 -8.63 13.52
CA ASN A 188 1.20 -7.91 14.44
C ASN A 188 2.68 -8.12 14.12
N CYS A 189 3.10 -9.35 13.77
CA CYS A 189 4.48 -9.63 13.36
C CYS A 189 4.86 -8.88 12.07
N ILE A 190 3.98 -8.84 11.07
CA ILE A 190 4.19 -8.07 9.84
C ILE A 190 4.40 -6.59 10.16
N GLN A 191 3.51 -6.00 10.98
CA GLN A 191 3.62 -4.61 11.40
C GLN A 191 4.95 -4.34 12.10
N THR A 192 5.34 -5.18 13.07
CA THR A 192 6.60 -5.03 13.80
C THR A 192 7.81 -5.12 12.87
N TYR A 193 7.85 -6.09 11.93
CA TYR A 193 8.97 -6.23 11.01
C TYR A 193 9.14 -5.01 10.11
N ILE A 194 8.04 -4.46 9.59
CA ILE A 194 8.07 -3.26 8.76
C ILE A 194 8.56 -2.06 9.58
N LEU A 195 8.01 -1.83 10.79
CA LEU A 195 8.41 -0.71 11.64
C LEU A 195 9.88 -0.79 12.08
N ASP A 196 10.37 -2.00 12.35
CA ASP A 196 11.76 -2.21 12.75
C ASP A 196 12.75 -1.95 11.60
N ARG A 197 12.35 -2.19 10.35
CA ARG A 197 13.21 -2.05 9.16
C ARG A 197 13.03 -0.75 8.39
N ILE A 198 11.90 -0.05 8.59
CA ILE A 198 11.54 1.19 7.87
C ILE A 198 11.31 2.31 8.90
N PRO A 199 12.37 2.94 9.41
CA PRO A 199 12.25 4.01 10.41
C PRO A 199 11.51 5.25 9.90
N GLN A 200 11.36 5.40 8.58
CA GLN A 200 10.60 6.47 7.93
C GLN A 200 9.08 6.24 8.00
N ALA A 201 8.63 5.00 8.22
CA ALA A 201 7.23 4.69 8.46
C ALA A 201 6.88 5.16 9.88
N ASN A 202 5.92 6.08 10.00
CA ASN A 202 5.63 6.74 11.28
C ASN A 202 4.13 6.77 11.60
N PHE A 203 3.83 7.04 12.87
CA PHE A 203 2.47 7.19 13.37
C PHE A 203 1.90 8.53 12.88
N TYR A 204 0.96 8.48 11.95
CA TYR A 204 0.18 9.68 11.58
C TYR A 204 -0.79 10.07 12.71
N THR A 205 -1.39 9.06 13.36
CA THR A 205 -2.11 9.19 14.65
C THR A 205 -1.79 7.98 15.55
N PRO A 206 -2.07 8.02 16.87
CA PRO A 206 -1.98 6.85 17.74
C PRO A 206 -2.98 5.76 17.31
N GLY A 207 -2.52 4.81 16.48
CA GLY A 207 -3.34 3.72 15.93
C GLY A 207 -3.08 3.39 14.46
N ASP A 208 -2.44 4.30 13.70
CA ASP A 208 -2.54 4.32 12.23
C ASP A 208 -1.20 4.11 11.49
N THR A 209 -0.19 3.51 12.11
CA THR A 209 1.17 3.40 11.51
C THR A 209 1.19 2.54 10.26
N ILE A 210 0.56 1.36 10.37
CA ILE A 210 0.48 0.36 9.31
C ILE A 210 -0.90 -0.27 9.38
N TRP A 211 -1.70 0.00 8.36
CA TRP A 211 -2.94 -0.73 8.14
C TRP A 211 -2.59 -2.02 7.42
N CYS A 212 -2.50 -3.11 8.17
CA CYS A 212 -2.43 -4.45 7.60
C CYS A 212 -3.82 -5.10 7.74
N LEU A 213 -4.60 -5.03 6.67
CA LEU A 213 -5.90 -5.67 6.57
C LEU A 213 -5.75 -6.94 5.71
N CYS A 214 -6.15 -8.09 6.24
CA CYS A 214 -6.37 -9.26 5.41
C CYS A 214 -7.82 -9.26 4.96
N ILE A 215 -8.00 -9.38 3.66
CA ILE A 215 -9.32 -9.34 3.03
C ILE A 215 -9.96 -10.74 3.10
N HIS A 216 -9.16 -11.81 3.10
CA HIS A 216 -9.62 -13.19 3.22
C HIS A 216 -8.60 -14.07 3.96
N ALA A 217 -9.04 -14.76 5.02
CA ALA A 217 -8.28 -15.83 5.66
C ALA A 217 -9.09 -17.14 5.56
N ALA A 218 -8.57 -18.12 4.83
CA ALA A 218 -9.13 -19.47 4.71
C ALA A 218 -8.29 -20.48 5.48
#